data_AF-A0A947WL24-F1
#
_entry.id   AF-A0A947WL24-F1
#
_cell.length_a   1.000
_cell.length_b   1.000
_cell.length_c   1.000
_cell.angle_alpha   90.00
_cell.angle_beta   90.00
_cell.angle_gamma   90.00
#
_symmetry.space_group_name_H-M   'P 1'
#
loop_
_entity.id
_entity.type
_entity.pdbx_description
1 polymer ?
#
loop_
_entity_poly.entity_id
_entity_poly.type
_entity_poly.pdbx_seq_one_letter_code
_entity_poly.pdbx_strand_id
1 'polypeptide(L)'
;MENTEIKGKKLNMSQVFGENGKVIPVTVIEVTDKADASLEGMDVVVIGKSKGKGFTGVMKRWGFHGGPATRGQGITSRTPGSIGSQTPGRVLKGKKMAGRKGNARVTIKGLKIVKVDIKDNLVYVSGPVPGARNSKIILEVLNSKESKDES
;
A
#
# COMPACT_ATOMS: atom_id res chain seq x y z
N MET A 1 -22.80 7.55 7.59
CA MET A 1 -21.45 7.70 8.15
C MET A 1 -20.67 8.52 7.15
N GLU A 2 -20.44 9.78 7.46
CA GLU A 2 -19.55 10.62 6.64
C GLU A 2 -18.12 10.31 7.09
N ASN A 3 -17.32 9.77 6.17
CA ASN A 3 -15.89 9.61 6.40
C ASN A 3 -15.23 10.94 6.06
N THR A 4 -14.44 11.48 6.98
CA THR A 4 -13.66 12.68 6.72
C THR A 4 -12.55 12.35 5.73
N GLU A 5 -12.57 12.99 4.56
CA GLU A 5 -11.52 12.87 3.55
C GLU A 5 -10.50 13.99 3.73
N ILE A 6 -9.24 13.62 3.91
CA ILE A 6 -8.11 14.54 4.11
C ILE A 6 -7.10 14.33 2.98
N LYS A 7 -6.70 15.42 2.32
CA LYS A 7 -5.69 15.37 1.25
C LYS A 7 -4.32 15.70 1.81
N GLY A 8 -3.31 14.97 1.34
CA GLY A 8 -1.94 15.19 1.78
C GLY A 8 -0.89 14.73 0.79
N LYS A 9 0.36 14.92 1.19
CA LYS A 9 1.55 14.61 0.41
C LYS A 9 2.48 13.74 1.25
N LYS A 10 2.96 12.64 0.65
CA LYS A 10 3.92 11.76 1.30
C LYS A 10 5.25 12.48 1.47
N LEU A 11 5.81 12.54 2.68
CA LEU A 11 7.18 13.00 2.87
C LEU A 11 8.14 11.81 2.93
N ASN A 12 8.49 11.37 4.12
CA ASN A 12 9.46 10.32 4.37
C ASN A 12 8.91 9.30 5.37
N MET A 13 9.68 8.22 5.56
CA MET A 13 9.44 7.22 6.58
C MET A 13 10.39 7.52 7.74
N SER A 14 9.87 7.46 8.95
CA SER A 14 10.58 7.66 10.21
C SER A 14 10.13 6.59 11.22
N GLN A 15 10.58 6.70 12.45
CA GLN A 15 10.17 5.85 13.55
C GLN A 15 9.84 6.70 14.76
N VAL A 16 8.81 6.31 15.51
CA VAL A 16 8.45 6.89 16.81
C VAL A 16 8.71 5.85 17.89
N PHE A 17 9.31 6.28 18.99
CA PHE A 17 9.56 5.45 20.16
C PHE A 17 8.39 5.61 21.13
N GLY A 18 7.70 4.51 21.42
CA GLY A 18 6.68 4.47 22.46
C GLY A 18 7.29 4.35 23.85
N GLU A 19 6.47 4.63 24.88
CA GLU A 19 6.87 4.61 26.29
C GLU A 19 7.47 3.26 26.74
N ASN A 20 6.98 2.15 26.16
CA ASN A 20 7.45 0.80 26.47
C ASN A 20 8.72 0.38 25.70
N GLY A 21 9.45 1.34 25.11
CA GLY A 21 10.61 1.07 24.24
C GLY A 21 10.25 0.46 22.88
N LYS A 22 8.96 0.36 22.55
CA LYS A 22 8.48 -0.20 21.27
C LYS A 22 8.70 0.81 20.14
N VAL A 23 9.38 0.37 19.08
CA VAL A 23 9.61 1.18 17.87
C VAL A 23 8.44 0.99 16.91
N ILE A 24 7.76 2.09 16.57
CA ILE A 24 6.66 2.10 15.61
C ILE A 24 7.14 2.76 14.31
N PRO A 25 7.20 2.04 13.18
CA PRO A 25 7.52 2.66 11.90
C PRO A 25 6.34 3.53 11.44
N VAL A 26 6.63 4.78 11.09
CA VAL A 26 5.63 5.76 10.68
C VAL A 26 5.99 6.40 9.35
N THR A 27 4.99 6.67 8.53
CA THR A 27 5.13 7.55 7.38
C THR A 27 4.61 8.93 7.75
N VAL A 28 5.43 9.95 7.47
CA VAL A 28 5.06 11.36 7.66
C VAL A 28 4.32 11.86 6.42
N ILE A 29 3.16 12.44 6.64
CA ILE A 29 2.30 13.02 5.60
C ILE A 29 2.08 14.49 5.94
N GLU A 30 2.38 15.36 4.98
CA GLU A 30 2.04 16.77 5.03
C GLU A 30 0.58 16.94 4.57
N VAL A 31 -0.28 17.44 5.45
CA VAL A 31 -1.69 17.67 5.14
C VAL A 31 -1.86 19.04 4.49
N THR A 32 -2.72 19.12 3.48
CA THR A 32 -2.99 20.40 2.78
C THR A 32 -3.96 21.27 3.56
N ASP A 33 -4.93 20.64 4.22
CA ASP A 33 -5.89 21.29 5.12
C ASP A 33 -5.29 21.41 6.54
N LYS A 34 -6.02 22.05 7.46
CA LYS A 34 -5.57 22.15 8.85
C LYS A 34 -5.54 20.77 9.51
N ALA A 35 -4.43 20.46 10.18
CA ALA A 35 -4.31 19.23 10.96
C ALA A 35 -5.04 19.38 12.29
N ASP A 36 -6.01 18.51 12.56
CA ASP A 36 -6.77 18.50 13.81
C ASP A 36 -6.21 17.46 14.80
N ALA A 37 -6.08 17.85 16.07
CA ALA A 37 -5.60 16.97 17.14
C ALA A 37 -6.53 15.78 17.41
N SER A 38 -7.82 15.92 17.09
CA SER A 38 -8.82 14.86 17.26
C SER A 38 -8.56 13.62 16.41
N LEU A 39 -7.70 13.72 15.39
CA LEU A 39 -7.36 12.63 14.49
C LEU A 39 -6.39 11.60 15.11
N GLU A 40 -5.73 11.96 16.22
CA GLU A 40 -4.81 11.07 16.90
C GLU A 40 -5.51 9.79 17.39
N GLY A 41 -4.89 8.64 17.12
CA GLY A 41 -5.42 7.35 17.54
C GLY A 41 -6.55 6.80 16.66
N MET A 42 -7.02 7.52 15.64
CA MET A 42 -8.05 7.03 14.72
C MET A 42 -7.50 6.05 13.67
N ASP A 43 -8.37 5.16 13.21
CA ASP A 43 -8.10 4.28 12.09
C ASP A 43 -8.30 5.01 10.76
N VAL A 44 -7.38 4.77 9.84
CA VAL A 44 -7.36 5.42 8.53
C VAL A 44 -7.21 4.44 7.39
N VAL A 45 -7.88 4.78 6.30
CA VAL A 45 -7.71 4.16 5.00
C VAL A 45 -6.90 5.11 4.13
N VAL A 46 -5.79 4.61 3.61
CA VAL A 46 -4.84 5.40 2.83
C VAL A 46 -4.95 5.03 1.37
N ILE A 47 -5.20 6.04 0.52
CA ILE A 47 -5.39 5.88 -0.91
C ILE A 47 -4.33 6.68 -1.65
N GLY A 48 -3.63 6.04 -2.59
CA GLY A 48 -2.66 6.74 -3.42
C GLY A 48 -2.26 5.96 -4.66
N LYS A 49 -1.43 6.57 -5.51
CA LYS A 49 -0.86 5.88 -6.67
C LYS A 49 0.37 5.08 -6.24
N SER A 50 0.40 3.79 -6.56
CA SER A 50 1.58 2.94 -6.35
C SER A 50 2.77 3.37 -7.21
N LYS A 51 3.99 3.15 -6.72
CA LYS A 51 5.21 3.39 -7.51
C LYS A 51 5.18 2.58 -8.81
N GLY A 52 5.48 3.23 -9.94
CA GLY A 52 5.64 2.56 -11.23
C GLY A 52 6.82 1.57 -11.20
N LYS A 53 6.66 0.42 -11.87
CA LYS A 53 7.70 -0.61 -12.00
C LYS A 53 8.04 -0.93 -13.47
N GLY A 54 7.51 -0.16 -14.43
CA GLY A 54 7.68 -0.38 -15.87
C GLY A 54 6.97 -1.64 -16.38
N PHE A 55 7.43 -2.15 -17.53
CA PHE A 55 7.03 -3.47 -18.02
C PHE A 55 7.75 -4.54 -17.19
N THR A 56 6.99 -5.46 -16.61
CA THR A 56 7.51 -6.48 -15.70
C THR A 56 7.16 -7.88 -16.18
N GLY A 57 8.10 -8.81 -16.01
CA GLY A 57 7.87 -10.23 -16.21
C GLY A 57 6.94 -10.84 -15.15
N VAL A 58 6.53 -12.09 -15.38
CA VAL A 58 5.51 -12.78 -14.56
C VAL A 58 5.92 -12.99 -13.11
N MET A 59 7.20 -13.24 -12.83
CA MET A 59 7.68 -13.42 -11.45
C MET A 59 7.49 -12.15 -10.61
N LYS A 60 8.00 -11.00 -11.09
CA LYS A 60 7.83 -9.71 -10.39
C LYS A 60 6.38 -9.24 -10.40
N ARG A 61 5.61 -9.55 -11.44
CA ARG A 61 4.21 -9.09 -11.58
C ARG A 61 3.26 -9.86 -10.69
N TRP A 62 3.36 -11.18 -10.69
CA TRP A 62 2.38 -12.10 -10.13
C TRP A 62 2.93 -13.10 -9.10
N GLY A 63 4.24 -13.08 -8.82
CA GLY A 63 4.85 -13.98 -7.85
C GLY A 63 5.03 -15.41 -8.36
N PHE A 64 5.18 -15.62 -9.66
CA PHE A 64 5.45 -16.95 -10.21
C PHE A 64 6.81 -17.47 -9.72
N HIS A 65 6.88 -18.77 -9.41
CA HIS A 65 8.10 -19.43 -8.89
C HIS A 65 9.20 -19.57 -9.94
N GLY A 66 8.85 -19.68 -11.23
CA GLY A 66 9.81 -19.97 -12.30
C GLY A 66 10.15 -21.46 -12.40
N GLY A 67 11.08 -21.79 -13.28
CA GLY A 67 11.64 -23.15 -13.38
C GLY A 67 12.90 -23.32 -12.53
N PRO A 68 13.41 -24.56 -12.39
CA PRO A 68 14.72 -24.80 -11.74
C PRO A 68 15.83 -23.99 -12.42
N ALA A 69 16.91 -23.71 -11.68
CA ALA A 69 18.07 -22.99 -12.20
C ALA A 69 19.14 -23.92 -12.83
N THR A 70 19.18 -25.19 -12.42
CA THR A 70 20.18 -26.19 -12.85
C THR A 70 19.50 -27.49 -13.30
N ARG A 71 20.29 -28.58 -13.48
CA ARG A 71 19.85 -29.92 -13.93
C ARG A 71 19.19 -29.93 -15.31
N GLY A 72 19.93 -29.48 -16.31
CA GLY A 72 19.47 -29.52 -17.71
C GLY A 72 18.49 -28.41 -18.09
N GLN A 73 18.27 -27.42 -17.22
CA GLN A 73 17.44 -26.29 -17.56
C GLN A 73 18.11 -25.39 -18.61
N GLY A 74 17.35 -25.02 -19.65
CA GLY A 74 17.75 -24.02 -20.63
C GLY A 74 17.41 -22.58 -20.20
N ILE A 75 16.98 -21.75 -21.16
CA ILE A 75 16.69 -20.32 -20.96
C ILE A 75 15.37 -20.02 -20.21
N THR A 76 14.70 -21.05 -19.67
CA THR A 76 13.32 -20.97 -19.20
C THR A 76 13.17 -20.74 -17.69
N SER A 77 14.26 -20.49 -16.95
CA SER A 77 14.20 -20.37 -15.49
C SER A 77 13.22 -19.29 -15.00
N ARG A 78 12.98 -18.23 -15.79
CA ARG A 78 12.11 -17.10 -15.44
C ARG A 78 10.86 -16.98 -16.32
N THR A 79 10.55 -17.99 -17.13
CA THR A 79 9.38 -17.99 -18.02
C THR A 79 8.09 -18.35 -17.27
N PRO A 80 6.90 -18.03 -17.84
CA PRO A 80 5.62 -18.36 -17.22
C PRO A 80 5.26 -19.84 -17.16
N GLY A 81 5.98 -20.70 -17.88
CA GLY A 81 5.54 -22.08 -18.13
C GLY A 81 4.34 -22.13 -19.09
N SER A 82 3.49 -23.15 -18.94
CA SER A 82 2.32 -23.34 -19.82
C SER A 82 1.26 -22.25 -19.64
N ILE A 83 0.72 -21.78 -20.77
CA ILE A 83 -0.28 -20.70 -20.82
C ILE A 83 -1.72 -21.22 -20.99
N GLY A 84 -1.92 -22.49 -21.33
CA GLY A 84 -3.23 -23.08 -21.58
C GLY A 84 -3.20 -24.58 -21.90
N SER A 85 -4.39 -25.17 -22.09
CA SER A 85 -4.63 -26.57 -22.46
C SER A 85 -5.26 -26.67 -23.86
N GLN A 86 -5.26 -27.88 -24.44
CA GLN A 86 -5.74 -28.14 -25.80
C GLN A 86 -7.21 -27.76 -26.01
N THR A 87 -8.12 -28.21 -25.15
CA THR A 87 -9.50 -27.69 -25.07
C THR A 87 -9.49 -26.65 -23.95
N PRO A 88 -9.90 -25.39 -24.16
CA PRO A 88 -10.75 -24.79 -25.21
C PRO A 88 -10.02 -24.20 -26.45
N GLY A 89 -8.74 -24.53 -26.71
CA GLY A 89 -8.02 -24.11 -27.92
C GLY A 89 -7.58 -22.65 -27.95
N ARG A 90 -7.69 -21.94 -26.81
CA ARG A 90 -7.29 -20.53 -26.68
C ARG A 90 -6.83 -20.22 -25.25
N VAL A 91 -6.12 -19.10 -25.10
CA VAL A 91 -5.78 -18.57 -23.78
C VAL A 91 -7.01 -17.89 -23.15
N LEU A 92 -7.35 -18.27 -21.93
CA LEU A 92 -8.47 -17.68 -21.19
C LEU A 92 -8.21 -16.21 -20.82
N LYS A 93 -9.26 -15.39 -20.82
CA LYS A 93 -9.18 -13.99 -20.36
C LYS A 93 -8.75 -13.94 -18.90
N GLY A 94 -7.98 -12.92 -18.53
CA GLY A 94 -7.44 -12.77 -17.18
C GLY A 94 -6.25 -13.67 -16.85
N LYS A 95 -5.76 -14.49 -17.80
CA LYS A 95 -4.53 -15.27 -17.61
C LYS A 95 -3.37 -14.34 -17.24
N LYS A 96 -2.71 -14.65 -16.12
CA LYS A 96 -1.60 -13.87 -15.59
C LYS A 96 -0.39 -13.94 -16.52
N MET A 97 -0.07 -12.81 -17.16
CA MET A 97 1.05 -12.66 -18.09
C MET A 97 1.90 -11.43 -17.75
N ALA A 98 3.05 -11.30 -18.41
CA ALA A 98 3.92 -10.13 -18.31
C ALA A 98 3.17 -8.84 -18.72
N GLY A 99 3.66 -7.69 -18.25
CA GLY A 99 3.05 -6.40 -18.57
C GLY A 99 3.42 -5.28 -17.61
N ARG A 100 2.86 -4.10 -17.87
CA ARG A 100 3.06 -2.91 -17.03
C ARG A 100 2.55 -3.17 -15.59
N LYS A 101 3.36 -2.80 -14.59
CA LYS A 101 3.01 -2.91 -13.16
C LYS A 101 3.28 -1.58 -12.43
N GLY A 102 2.43 -1.29 -11.44
CA GLY A 102 2.49 -0.05 -10.67
C GLY A 102 1.75 1.10 -11.36
N ASN A 103 1.86 2.30 -10.81
CA ASN A 103 1.09 3.49 -11.23
C ASN A 103 -0.44 3.29 -11.21
N ALA A 104 -0.91 2.30 -10.46
CA ALA A 104 -2.32 2.05 -10.21
C ALA A 104 -2.73 2.66 -8.86
N ARG A 105 -4.00 3.06 -8.73
CA ARG A 105 -4.60 3.45 -7.44
C ARG A 105 -4.62 2.23 -6.52
N VAL A 106 -4.04 2.36 -5.33
CA VAL A 106 -3.98 1.33 -4.29
C VAL A 106 -4.54 1.93 -3.01
N THR A 107 -5.31 1.12 -2.31
CA THR A 107 -5.90 1.43 -1.01
C THR A 107 -5.30 0.50 0.03
N ILE A 108 -4.81 1.05 1.14
CA ILE A 108 -4.32 0.31 2.31
C ILE A 108 -5.25 0.64 3.47
N LYS A 109 -5.81 -0.40 4.10
CA LYS A 109 -6.72 -0.28 5.24
C LYS A 109 -6.01 -0.72 6.52
N GLY A 110 -6.57 -0.34 7.67
CA GLY A 110 -6.07 -0.77 8.99
C GLY A 110 -4.75 -0.11 9.39
N LEU A 111 -4.49 1.11 8.89
CA LEU A 111 -3.41 1.94 9.39
C LEU A 111 -3.97 2.88 10.46
N LYS A 112 -3.14 3.31 11.40
CA LYS A 112 -3.54 4.16 12.53
C LYS A 112 -2.78 5.48 12.49
N ILE A 113 -3.40 6.57 12.91
CA ILE A 113 -2.69 7.83 13.16
C ILE A 113 -2.02 7.74 14.54
N VAL A 114 -0.71 7.85 14.58
CA VAL A 114 0.11 7.73 15.81
C VAL A 114 0.28 9.07 16.50
N LYS A 115 0.48 10.13 15.72
CA LYS A 115 0.74 11.49 16.20
C LYS A 115 0.31 12.49 15.15
N VAL A 116 -0.14 13.67 15.57
CA VAL A 116 -0.40 14.84 14.74
C VAL A 116 0.46 16.01 15.25
N ASP A 117 1.18 16.65 14.34
CA ASP A 117 1.89 17.89 14.63
C ASP A 117 1.14 19.05 13.96
N ILE A 118 0.49 19.87 14.79
CA ILE A 118 -0.35 20.99 14.35
C ILE A 118 0.52 22.14 13.81
N LYS A 119 1.75 22.31 14.31
CA LYS A 119 2.62 23.44 13.92
C LYS A 119 3.06 23.30 12.46
N ASP A 120 3.46 22.09 12.10
CA ASP A 120 3.99 21.78 10.77
C ASP A 120 2.94 21.13 9.85
N ASN A 121 1.68 21.00 10.30
CA ASN A 121 0.60 20.26 9.61
C ASN A 121 1.02 18.85 9.17
N LEU A 122 1.70 18.12 10.05
CA LEU A 122 2.19 16.78 9.79
C LEU A 122 1.35 15.73 10.49
N VAL A 123 0.98 14.68 9.77
CA VAL A 123 0.30 13.50 10.31
C VAL A 123 1.22 12.29 10.18
N TYR A 124 1.38 11.59 11.30
CA TYR A 124 2.22 10.39 11.39
C TYR A 124 1.31 9.16 11.31
N VAL A 125 1.30 8.50 10.15
CA VAL A 125 0.53 7.28 9.94
C VAL A 125 1.41 6.06 10.17
N SER A 126 0.94 5.09 10.95
CA SER A 126 1.65 3.84 11.18
C SER A 126 1.83 3.07 9.87
N GLY A 127 3.04 2.57 9.60
CA GLY A 127 3.30 1.63 8.53
C GLY A 127 3.47 2.26 7.12
N PRO A 128 3.42 1.42 6.07
CA PRO A 128 3.76 1.81 4.72
C PRO A 128 2.58 2.46 3.99
N VAL A 129 2.86 3.60 3.36
CA VAL A 129 1.91 4.34 2.53
C VAL A 129 2.22 4.14 1.04
N PRO A 130 1.24 4.08 0.13
CA PRO A 130 1.49 3.93 -1.30
C PRO A 130 2.26 5.13 -1.88
N GLY A 131 2.97 4.89 -2.98
CA GLY A 131 3.62 5.95 -3.75
C GLY A 131 5.04 6.33 -3.29
N ALA A 132 5.63 7.24 -4.07
CA ALA A 132 6.95 7.81 -3.81
C ALA A 132 6.88 9.01 -2.86
N ARG A 133 8.05 9.47 -2.39
CA ARG A 133 8.14 10.77 -1.73
C ARG A 133 7.53 11.84 -2.63
N ASN A 134 6.85 12.80 -2.03
CA ASN A 134 6.10 13.87 -2.65
C ASN A 134 4.87 13.45 -3.48
N SER A 135 4.42 12.19 -3.39
CA SER A 135 3.18 11.76 -4.05
C SER A 135 1.94 12.20 -3.27
N LYS A 136 0.89 12.57 -4.01
CA LYS A 136 -0.42 12.92 -3.46
C LYS A 136 -1.11 11.67 -2.91
N ILE A 137 -1.67 11.81 -1.72
CA ILE A 137 -2.38 10.77 -0.98
C ILE A 137 -3.70 11.35 -0.48
N ILE A 138 -4.67 10.47 -0.40
CA ILE A 138 -5.96 10.73 0.25
C ILE A 138 -6.01 9.83 1.49
N LEU A 139 -6.37 10.43 2.62
CA LEU A 139 -6.64 9.75 3.87
C LEU A 139 -8.15 9.80 4.08
N GLU A 140 -8.77 8.64 4.26
CA GLU A 140 -10.16 8.53 4.70
C GLU A 140 -10.14 8.10 6.16
N VAL A 141 -10.63 8.95 7.05
CA VAL A 141 -10.72 8.66 8.49
C VAL A 141 -11.96 7.81 8.73
N LEU A 142 -11.78 6.67 9.40
CA LEU A 142 -12.86 5.77 9.75
C LEU A 142 -13.40 6.18 11.13
N ASN A 143 -14.62 6.69 11.17
CA ASN A 143 -15.35 6.86 12.41
C ASN A 143 -16.00 5.52 12.78
N SER A 144 -15.30 4.69 13.57
CA SER A 144 -15.98 3.56 14.21
C SER A 144 -16.97 4.12 15.23
N LYS A 145 -18.24 3.72 15.10
CA LYS A 145 -19.27 3.96 16.11
C LYS A 145 -18.79 3.61 17.51
N GLU A 146 -19.36 4.32 18.47
CA GLU A 146 -19.31 4.15 19.93
C GLU A 146 -18.93 2.75 20.40
N SER A 147 -18.18 2.75 21.51
CA SER A 147 -18.04 1.66 22.45
C SER A 147 -19.18 0.64 22.34
N LYS A 148 -18.84 -0.60 21.98
CA LYS A 148 -19.60 -1.71 22.54
C LYS A 148 -19.23 -1.74 24.02
N ASP A 149 -19.90 -0.88 24.78
CA ASP A 149 -19.98 -0.98 26.23
C ASP A 149 -20.53 -2.37 26.57
N GLU A 150 -19.74 -3.05 27.38
CA GLU A 150 -20.10 -3.99 28.45
C GLU A 150 -21.40 -4.81 28.28
N SER A 151 -21.22 -6.13 28.14
CA SER A 151 -22.15 -7.16 28.63
C SER A 151 -21.34 -8.39 29.04
#